data_AF-A0A0B6Z7I6-F1
#
_entry.id   AF-A0A0B6Z7I6-F1
#
_cell.length_a   1.000
_cell.length_b   1.000
_cell.length_c   1.000
_cell.angle_alpha   90.00
_cell.angle_beta   90.00
_cell.angle_gamma   90.00
#
_symmetry.space_group_name_H-M   'P 1'
#
loop_
_entity.id
_entity.type
_entity.pdbx_description
1 polymer ?
#
loop_
_entity_poly.entity_id
_entity_poly.type
_entity_poly.pdbx_seq_one_letter_code
_entity_poly.pdbx_strand_id
1 'polypeptide(L)'
;EAIVTVMHLNEDVIDMSYRLVFDEKMPGDVIVDLTVSPDDLMFLIRGNTTLLVQHRGLERVIAIFNKPQDGPSDFKLPICEQSHFSHAKFTRDSQFVVATMFRNVYVWQISSGSLVSA
;
A
#
# COMPACT_ATOMS: atom_id res chain seq x y z
N GLU A 1 1.34 -13.04 9.79
CA GLU A 1 2.65 -12.39 9.56
C GLU A 1 2.64 -11.80 8.17
N ALA A 2 2.81 -10.48 8.05
CA ALA A 2 2.94 -9.76 6.79
C ALA A 2 4.42 -9.75 6.37
N ILE A 3 4.81 -10.74 5.57
CA ILE A 3 6.21 -10.94 5.15
C ILE A 3 6.34 -10.81 3.63
N VAL A 4 7.32 -10.03 3.18
CA VAL A 4 7.71 -9.94 1.76
C VAL A 4 9.13 -10.48 1.62
N THR A 5 9.35 -11.36 0.64
CA THR A 5 10.71 -11.78 0.26
C THR A 5 11.17 -10.94 -0.91
N VAL A 6 12.29 -10.25 -0.72
CA VAL A 6 12.97 -9.49 -1.77
C VAL A 6 14.07 -10.35 -2.35
N MET A 7 14.14 -10.43 -3.68
CA MET A 7 15.17 -11.15 -4.41
C MET A 7 15.83 -10.18 -5.37
N HIS A 8 17.15 -10.05 -5.29
CA HIS A 8 17.96 -9.29 -6.23
C HIS A 8 18.43 -10.23 -7.34
N LEU A 9 18.24 -9.79 -8.57
CA LEU A 9 18.70 -10.48 -9.77
C LEU A 9 19.93 -9.75 -10.29
N ASN A 10 20.99 -10.52 -10.53
CA ASN A 10 22.15 -10.09 -11.27
C ASN A 10 22.24 -10.99 -12.52
N GLU A 11 22.00 -10.38 -13.69
CA GLU A 11 21.71 -11.11 -14.92
C GLU A 11 20.53 -12.07 -14.71
N ASP A 12 20.75 -13.37 -14.88
CA ASP A 12 19.75 -14.42 -14.73
C ASP A 12 19.88 -15.21 -13.41
N VAL A 13 20.71 -14.73 -12.48
CA VAL A 13 20.97 -15.40 -11.20
C VAL A 13 20.50 -14.54 -10.04
N ILE A 14 19.83 -15.16 -9.07
CA ILE A 14 19.51 -14.52 -7.79
C ILE A 14 20.80 -14.47 -6.97
N ASP A 15 21.35 -13.27 -6.79
CA ASP A 15 22.60 -13.07 -6.05
C ASP A 15 22.34 -12.80 -4.55
N MET A 16 21.16 -12.27 -4.21
CA MET A 16 20.78 -11.93 -2.85
C MET A 16 19.29 -12.14 -2.63
N SER A 17 18.92 -12.64 -1.45
CA SER A 17 17.54 -12.62 -0.99
C SER A 17 17.45 -12.28 0.49
N TYR A 18 16.45 -11.49 0.85
CA TYR A 18 16.16 -11.14 2.23
C TYR A 18 14.66 -11.03 2.47
N ARG A 19 14.26 -11.08 3.74
CA ARG A 19 12.86 -10.99 4.17
C ARG A 19 12.62 -9.68 4.88
N LEU A 20 11.59 -8.98 4.45
CA LEU A 20 11.04 -7.81 5.13
C LEU A 20 9.81 -8.25 5.93
N VAL A 21 9.82 -7.94 7.22
CA VAL A 21 8.72 -8.24 8.14
C VAL A 21 8.00 -6.94 8.45
N PHE A 22 6.70 -6.90 8.14
CA PHE A 22 5.88 -5.70 8.29
C PHE A 22 4.87 -5.78 9.43
N ASP A 23 4.96 -6.76 10.33
CA ASP A 23 3.98 -6.95 11.40
C ASP A 23 3.80 -5.71 12.29
N GLU A 24 4.86 -4.94 12.56
CA GLU A 24 4.76 -3.68 13.30
C GLU A 24 4.10 -2.55 12.49
N LYS A 25 4.20 -2.59 11.16
CA LYS A 25 3.71 -1.54 10.25
C LYS A 25 2.32 -1.85 9.69
N MET A 26 1.94 -3.11 9.66
CA MET A 26 0.69 -3.65 9.14
C MET A 26 0.13 -4.72 10.11
N PRO A 27 -0.15 -4.35 11.37
CA PRO A 27 -0.46 -5.32 12.42
C PRO A 27 -1.76 -6.07 12.14
N GLY A 28 -1.64 -7.39 11.98
CA GLY A 28 -2.78 -8.28 11.69
C GLY A 28 -3.35 -8.13 10.27
N ASP A 29 -2.71 -7.32 9.42
CA ASP A 29 -3.13 -7.14 8.04
C ASP A 29 -2.56 -8.25 7.15
N VAL A 30 -3.28 -8.58 6.08
CA VAL A 30 -2.86 -9.60 5.10
C VAL A 30 -2.43 -8.88 3.83
N ILE A 31 -1.19 -9.10 3.39
CA ILE A 31 -0.70 -8.58 2.12
C ILE A 31 -1.44 -9.27 0.97
N VAL A 32 -2.02 -8.47 0.09
CA VAL A 32 -2.84 -8.95 -1.03
C VAL A 32 -2.18 -8.64 -2.38
N ASP A 33 -1.42 -7.54 -2.47
CA ASP A 33 -0.84 -7.11 -3.74
C ASP A 33 0.44 -6.28 -3.54
N LEU A 34 1.30 -6.28 -4.57
CA LEU A 34 2.61 -5.64 -4.63
C LEU A 34 2.77 -4.98 -6.00
N THR A 35 2.98 -3.67 -6.03
CA THR A 35 3.16 -2.92 -7.28
C THR A 35 4.39 -2.03 -7.21
N VAL A 36 5.13 -1.92 -8.31
CA VAL A 36 6.29 -1.04 -8.44
C VAL A 36 5.83 0.33 -8.94
N SER A 37 6.45 1.40 -8.46
CA SER A 37 6.19 2.75 -8.97
C SER A 37 6.69 2.93 -10.41
N PRO A 38 6.08 3.82 -11.21
CA PRO A 38 6.52 4.08 -12.59
C PRO A 38 7.99 4.46 -12.78
N ASP A 39 8.62 5.05 -11.76
CA ASP A 39 10.03 5.44 -11.73
C ASP A 39 10.95 4.35 -11.14
N ASP A 40 10.42 3.18 -10.79
CA ASP A 40 11.15 2.03 -10.22
C ASP A 40 11.87 2.31 -8.88
N LEU A 41 11.51 3.41 -8.20
CA LEU A 41 12.12 3.81 -6.93
C LEU A 41 11.38 3.27 -5.71
N MET A 42 10.10 2.90 -5.85
CA MET A 42 9.22 2.57 -4.73
C MET A 42 8.40 1.31 -4.99
N PHE A 43 8.03 0.66 -3.88
CA PHE A 43 7.06 -0.41 -3.84
C PHE A 43 5.82 0.04 -3.08
N LEU A 44 4.65 -0.27 -3.63
CA LEU A 44 3.37 -0.20 -2.95
C LEU A 44 2.96 -1.60 -2.56
N ILE A 45 2.85 -1.82 -1.25
CA ILE A 45 2.32 -3.03 -0.64
C ILE A 45 0.89 -2.73 -0.22
N ARG A 46 -0.06 -3.46 -0.80
CA ARG A 46 -1.48 -3.35 -0.43
C ARG A 46 -1.85 -4.51 0.49
N GLY A 47 -2.24 -4.17 1.71
CA GLY A 47 -2.99 -5.03 2.60
C GLY A 47 -4.50 -4.91 2.40
N ASN A 48 -5.26 -5.57 3.26
CA ASN A 48 -6.71 -5.41 3.33
C ASN A 48 -7.10 -4.04 3.89
N THR A 49 -6.42 -3.57 4.94
CA THR A 49 -6.78 -2.32 5.63
C THR A 49 -5.69 -1.25 5.61
N THR A 50 -4.51 -1.59 5.10
CA THR A 50 -3.32 -0.75 5.11
C THR A 50 -2.67 -0.74 3.73
N LEU A 51 -2.22 0.43 3.29
CA LEU A 51 -1.30 0.58 2.18
C LEU A 51 0.04 1.02 2.74
N LEU A 52 1.12 0.40 2.28
CA LEU A 52 2.47 0.72 2.71
C LEU A 52 3.30 1.07 1.47
N VAL A 53 4.01 2.19 1.53
CA VAL A 53 4.95 2.61 0.50
C VAL A 53 6.36 2.51 1.05
N GLN A 54 7.21 1.75 0.37
CA GLN A 54 8.61 1.57 0.71
C GLN A 54 9.49 2.08 -0.42
N HIS A 55 10.56 2.79 -0.08
CA HIS A 55 11.58 3.16 -1.06
C HIS A 55 12.56 2.01 -1.25
N ARG A 56 12.76 1.56 -2.49
CA ARG A 56 13.60 0.42 -2.86
C ARG A 56 15.07 0.65 -2.47
N GLY A 57 15.68 1.74 -2.93
CA GLY A 57 17.12 2.00 -2.68
C GLY A 57 17.49 2.43 -1.26
N LEU A 58 16.54 2.92 -0.46
CA LEU A 58 16.76 3.33 0.93
C LEU A 58 16.32 2.26 1.93
N GLU A 59 15.69 1.19 1.42
CA GLU A 59 15.12 0.07 2.18
C GLU A 59 14.20 0.50 3.34
N ARG A 60 13.60 1.70 3.25
CA ARG A 60 12.79 2.27 4.33
C ARG A 60 11.34 2.50 3.91
N VAL A 61 10.44 2.30 4.86
CA VAL A 61 9.04 2.71 4.72
C VAL A 61 8.98 4.23 4.71
N ILE A 62 8.35 4.81 3.67
CA ILE A 62 8.22 6.26 3.51
C ILE A 62 6.80 6.75 3.80
N ALA A 63 5.79 5.90 3.60
CA ALA A 63 4.40 6.25 3.92
C ALA A 63 3.61 5.00 4.32
N ILE A 64 2.63 5.19 5.20
CA ILE A 64 1.65 4.19 5.61
C ILE A 64 0.29 4.87 5.59
N PHE A 65 -0.65 4.29 4.85
CA PHE A 65 -2.02 4.79 4.75
C PHE A 65 -2.98 3.74 5.30
N ASN A 66 -3.65 4.08 6.38
CA ASN A 66 -4.70 3.23 6.93
C ASN A 66 -6.02 3.51 6.24
N LYS A 67 -6.94 2.54 6.29
CA LYS A 67 -8.33 2.78 5.87
C LYS A 67 -8.89 4.04 6.56
N PRO A 68 -9.52 4.96 5.81
CA PRO A 68 -10.25 6.08 6.38
C PRO A 68 -11.31 5.60 7.39
N GLN A 69 -11.43 6.27 8.53
CA GLN A 69 -12.37 5.88 9.58
C GLN A 69 -13.82 6.31 9.29
N ASP A 70 -13.99 7.34 8.45
CA ASP A 70 -15.30 7.85 8.08
C ASP A 70 -15.88 7.02 6.92
N GLY A 71 -16.69 6.01 7.25
CA GLY A 71 -17.61 5.42 6.30
C GLY A 71 -18.70 6.45 5.94
N PRO A 72 -19.23 6.47 4.70
CA PRO A 72 -20.25 7.43 4.32
C PRO A 72 -21.48 7.30 5.25
N SER A 73 -21.74 8.37 6.02
CA SER A 73 -22.88 8.47 6.95
C SER A 73 -24.23 8.28 6.28
N ASP A 74 -24.27 8.53 4.97
CA ASP A 74 -25.49 8.62 4.18
C ASP A 74 -26.02 7.24 3.73
N PHE A 75 -25.23 6.18 3.92
CA PHE A 75 -25.64 4.81 3.58
C PHE A 75 -25.84 3.96 4.83
N LYS A 76 -27.09 3.90 5.31
CA LYS A 76 -27.57 2.86 6.25
C LYS A 76 -27.71 1.51 5.53
N LEU A 77 -26.62 1.00 4.94
CA LEU A 77 -26.56 -0.40 4.56
C LEU A 77 -26.25 -1.22 5.83
N PRO A 78 -26.74 -2.48 5.94
CA PRO A 78 -26.25 -3.37 6.98
C PRO A 78 -24.73 -3.39 6.85
N ILE A 79 -24.07 -3.05 7.96
CA ILE A 79 -22.64 -2.79 8.08
C ILE A 79 -21.91 -3.81 7.20
N CYS A 80 -21.34 -3.35 6.07
CA CYS A 80 -20.44 -4.20 5.32
C CYS A 80 -19.17 -4.23 6.17
N GLU A 81 -19.08 -5.20 7.09
CA GLU A 81 -18.06 -5.30 8.13
C GLU A 81 -16.61 -5.42 7.59
N GLN A 82 -16.44 -5.40 6.27
CA GLN A 82 -15.18 -5.66 5.58
C GLN A 82 -14.93 -4.61 4.48
N SER A 83 -14.82 -3.34 4.88
CA SER A 83 -14.26 -2.32 4.00
C SER A 83 -12.75 -2.55 3.85
N HIS A 84 -12.39 -3.18 2.74
CA HIS A 84 -11.00 -3.44 2.36
C HIS A 84 -10.62 -2.65 1.12
N PHE A 85 -9.34 -2.33 0.98
CA PHE A 85 -8.81 -1.80 -0.28
C PHE A 85 -8.97 -2.85 -1.37
N SER A 86 -9.77 -2.57 -2.40
CA SER A 86 -9.93 -3.47 -3.55
C SER A 86 -8.82 -3.30 -4.58
N HIS A 87 -8.35 -2.07 -4.77
CA HIS A 87 -7.24 -1.73 -5.66
C HIS A 87 -6.42 -0.59 -5.07
N ALA A 88 -5.12 -0.55 -5.38
CA ALA A 88 -4.26 0.59 -5.10
C ALA A 88 -3.17 0.69 -6.17
N LYS A 89 -2.89 1.90 -6.66
CA LYS A 89 -1.86 2.16 -7.68
C LYS A 89 -1.18 3.49 -7.45
N PHE A 90 0.07 3.59 -7.91
CA PHE A 90 0.76 4.86 -8.05
C PHE A 90 0.14 5.70 -9.16
N THR A 91 0.17 7.02 -9.00
CA THR A 91 0.03 7.95 -10.13
C THR A 91 1.27 7.88 -11.02
N ARG A 92 1.14 8.38 -12.26
CA ARG A 92 2.20 8.34 -13.27
C ARG A 92 3.48 9.09 -12.85
N ASP A 93 3.34 10.11 -12.02
CA ASP A 93 4.45 10.92 -11.47
C ASP A 93 5.03 10.34 -10.18
N SER A 94 4.54 9.18 -9.72
CA SER A 94 4.94 8.53 -8.48
C SER A 94 4.76 9.40 -7.22
N GLN A 95 3.97 10.48 -7.26
CA GLN A 95 3.79 11.37 -6.11
C GLN A 95 2.58 11.00 -5.24
N PHE A 96 1.61 10.28 -5.81
CA PHE A 96 0.38 9.92 -5.13
C PHE A 96 0.10 8.42 -5.23
N VAL A 97 -0.69 7.93 -4.26
CA VAL A 97 -1.32 6.62 -4.32
C VAL A 97 -2.81 6.84 -4.46
N VAL A 98 -3.41 6.21 -5.47
CA VAL A 98 -4.85 6.13 -5.67
C VAL A 98 -5.30 4.75 -5.25
N ALA A 99 -6.27 4.67 -4.34
CA ALA A 99 -6.86 3.40 -3.94
C ALA A 99 -8.37 3.46 -3.93
N THR A 100 -8.99 2.30 -4.12
CA THR A 100 -10.44 2.16 -4.09
C THR A 100 -10.82 1.32 -2.88
N MET A 101 -11.80 1.81 -2.13
CA MET A 101 -12.41 1.09 -1.02
C MET A 101 -13.90 1.43 -1.06
N PHE A 102 -14.75 0.41 -1.14
CA PHE A 102 -16.22 0.53 -1.16
C PHE A 102 -16.78 1.76 -1.90
N ARG A 103 -16.92 1.67 -3.23
CA ARG A 103 -17.47 2.73 -4.11
C ARG A 103 -16.77 4.09 -4.08
N ASN A 104 -15.79 4.30 -3.20
CA ASN A 104 -15.04 5.54 -3.09
C ASN A 104 -13.64 5.38 -3.66
N VAL A 105 -13.07 6.50 -4.09
CA VAL A 105 -11.71 6.60 -4.64
C VAL A 105 -10.96 7.59 -3.79
N TYR A 106 -9.91 7.09 -3.15
CA TYR A 106 -9.08 7.87 -2.25
C TYR A 106 -7.73 8.16 -2.89
N VAL A 107 -7.23 9.37 -2.66
CA VAL A 107 -5.94 9.82 -3.19
C VAL A 107 -5.10 10.33 -2.03
N TRP A 108 -3.93 9.72 -1.81
CA TRP A 108 -2.95 10.18 -0.83
C TRP A 108 -1.71 10.74 -1.50
N GLN A 109 -1.17 11.80 -0.94
CA GLN A 109 0.14 12.30 -1.28
C GLN A 109 1.21 11.55 -0.47
N ILE A 110 2.21 10.99 -1.16
CA ILE A 110 3.22 10.13 -0.53
C ILE A 110 4.14 10.92 0.40
N SER A 111 4.61 12.09 -0.04
CA SER A 111 5.58 12.89 0.72
C SER A 111 5.04 13.41 2.06
N SER A 112 3.75 13.76 2.11
CA SER A 112 3.11 14.33 3.29
C SER A 112 2.33 13.30 4.11
N GLY A 113 2.10 12.09 3.58
CA GLY A 113 1.23 11.09 4.20
C GLY A 113 -0.26 11.46 4.16
N SER A 114 -0.63 12.59 3.54
CA SER A 114 -1.95 13.20 3.71
C SER A 114 -2.96 12.69 2.67
N LEU A 115 -4.21 12.49 3.11
CA LEU A 115 -5.35 12.23 2.23
C LEU A 115 -5.74 13.55 1.53
N VAL A 116 -5.70 13.55 0.21
CA VAL A 116 -5.95 14.73 -0.63
C VAL A 116 -7.40 14.76 -1.12
N SER A 117 -7.96 13.61 -1.45
CA SER A 117 -9.35 13.47 -1.93
C SER A 117 -9.92 12.12 -1.53
N ALA A 118 -11.24 12.08 -1.27
CA ALA A 118 -12.03 10.90 -0.95
C ALA A 118 -13.28 10.82 -1.83
#